data_AF-A0A968GRY6-F1
#
_entry.id   AF-A0A968GRY6-F1
#
_cell.length_a   1.000
_cell.length_b   1.000
_cell.length_c   1.000
_cell.angle_alpha   90.00
_cell.angle_beta   90.00
_cell.angle_gamma   90.00
#
_symmetry.space_group_name_H-M   'P 1'
#
loop_
_entity.id
_entity.type
_entity.pdbx_description
1 polymer ?
#
loop_
_entity_poly.entity_id
_entity_poly.type
_entity_poly.pdbx_seq_one_letter_code
_entity_poly.pdbx_strand_id
1 'polypeptide(L)'
;MKQLTRIRLINWHLFENTTIDCQGTTYFIGINGAGKSTILDAVQFALVGGQRDVRFNQAALSGGKRTLASYVRGELGTEGQRYLRGDATGVAALEFKNPDGTFFTHGAVIDAYEDGRSPDVTYFIVHNASLNDSWFFKTPGQLFDTRAFKRHLENFALPPNASARVFTRLEDYRVHLLNRLGQLKDSFPAKIVKGLAFSPLTDIRSFVHNYLLEENLLDVKTLQAQLETLRHFESLAADVRERIDSLARIEDLDKERLANRRRRITNTYVARRAQADVYLDELK
;
A
#
# COMPACT_ATOMS: atom_id res chain seq x y z
N MET A 1 -22.18 -2.89 10.46
CA MET A 1 -20.77 -3.30 10.36
C MET A 1 -20.70 -4.75 9.84
N LYS A 2 -19.69 -5.11 9.04
CA LYS A 2 -19.49 -6.52 8.61
C LYS A 2 -18.85 -7.30 9.74
N GLN A 3 -19.29 -8.54 9.98
CA GLN A 3 -18.84 -9.36 11.10
C GLN A 3 -18.33 -10.70 10.59
N LEU A 4 -17.13 -11.12 11.01
CA LEU A 4 -16.63 -12.47 10.75
C LEU A 4 -17.47 -13.47 11.55
N THR A 5 -18.13 -14.40 10.87
CA THR A 5 -19.01 -15.40 11.49
C THR A 5 -18.40 -16.80 11.51
N ARG A 6 -17.60 -17.16 10.51
CA ARG A 6 -16.95 -18.49 10.47
C ARG A 6 -15.55 -18.44 9.88
N ILE A 7 -14.67 -19.26 10.43
CA ILE A 7 -13.35 -19.58 9.88
C ILE A 7 -13.37 -21.05 9.49
N ARG A 8 -13.11 -21.35 8.22
CA ARG A 8 -13.09 -22.71 7.67
C ARG A 8 -11.67 -23.10 7.32
N LEU A 9 -11.19 -24.17 7.95
CA LEU A 9 -9.85 -24.72 7.75
C LEU A 9 -9.96 -26.20 7.37
N ILE A 10 -9.37 -26.56 6.23
CA ILE A 10 -9.28 -27.95 5.77
C ILE A 10 -7.82 -28.21 5.39
N ASN A 11 -7.25 -29.30 5.91
CA ASN A 11 -5.84 -29.65 5.77
C ASN A 11 -4.90 -28.45 6.02
N TRP A 12 -5.17 -27.67 7.06
CA TRP A 12 -4.36 -26.53 7.46
C TRP A 12 -3.56 -26.89 8.71
N HIS A 13 -2.31 -27.28 8.52
CA HIS A 13 -1.43 -27.80 9.56
C HIS A 13 -2.07 -29.02 10.24
N LEU A 14 -2.38 -28.94 11.55
CA LEU A 14 -3.05 -29.99 12.30
C LEU A 14 -4.59 -29.95 12.17
N PHE A 15 -5.15 -28.91 11.55
CA PHE A 15 -6.59 -28.83 11.29
C PHE A 15 -6.94 -29.63 10.03
N GLU A 16 -7.44 -30.84 10.19
CA GLU A 16 -7.86 -31.69 9.07
C GLU A 16 -9.14 -31.18 8.42
N ASN A 17 -10.17 -30.94 9.23
CA ASN A 17 -11.47 -30.50 8.77
C ASN A 17 -12.18 -29.80 9.93
N THR A 18 -12.07 -28.47 10.00
CA THR A 18 -12.60 -27.70 11.13
C THR A 18 -13.31 -26.43 10.64
N THR A 19 -14.44 -26.13 11.27
CA THR A 19 -15.14 -24.85 11.16
C THR A 19 -15.20 -24.23 12.55
N ILE A 20 -14.78 -22.98 12.66
CA ILE A 20 -14.77 -22.23 13.90
C ILE A 20 -15.82 -21.13 13.77
N ASP A 21 -16.89 -21.21 14.55
CA ASP A 21 -17.87 -20.13 14.64
C ASP A 21 -17.31 -18.98 15.46
N CYS A 22 -17.44 -17.77 14.92
CA CYS A 22 -16.99 -16.52 15.52
C CYS A 22 -18.20 -15.64 15.81
N GLN A 23 -18.25 -15.03 17.00
CA GLN A 23 -19.30 -14.09 17.39
C GLN A 23 -18.71 -12.92 18.15
N GLY A 24 -18.76 -11.72 17.56
CA GLY A 24 -18.20 -10.52 18.17
C GLY A 24 -16.73 -10.71 18.56
N THR A 25 -16.42 -10.56 19.84
CA THR A 25 -15.09 -10.84 20.39
C THR A 25 -14.91 -12.34 20.64
N THR A 26 -14.05 -12.99 19.85
CA THR A 26 -13.75 -14.43 19.98
C THR A 26 -12.35 -14.64 20.55
N TYR A 27 -12.23 -15.44 21.61
CA TYR A 27 -10.96 -15.73 22.28
C TYR A 27 -10.46 -17.15 21.94
N PHE A 28 -9.21 -17.27 21.51
CA PHE A 28 -8.54 -18.56 21.33
C PHE A 28 -7.69 -18.89 22.56
N ILE A 29 -8.18 -19.79 23.42
CA ILE A 29 -7.52 -20.20 24.66
C ILE A 29 -6.99 -21.63 24.49
N GLY A 30 -5.79 -21.89 25.00
CA GLY A 30 -5.12 -23.19 24.90
C GLY A 30 -3.67 -23.09 25.33
N ILE A 31 -3.01 -24.24 25.54
CA ILE A 31 -1.58 -24.29 25.84
C ILE A 31 -0.74 -23.81 24.65
N ASN A 32 0.54 -23.52 24.88
CA ASN A 32 1.48 -23.26 23.79
C ASN A 32 1.56 -24.50 22.89
N GLY A 33 1.63 -24.29 21.57
CA GLY A 33 1.61 -25.39 20.60
C GLY A 33 0.22 -25.93 20.22
N ALA A 34 -0.86 -25.49 20.89
CA ALA A 34 -2.23 -25.95 20.58
C ALA A 34 -2.81 -25.47 19.24
N GLY A 35 -2.03 -24.78 18.39
CA GLY A 35 -2.48 -24.31 17.08
C GLY A 35 -3.19 -22.94 17.06
N LYS A 36 -3.21 -22.20 18.17
CA LYS A 36 -3.81 -20.84 18.25
C LYS A 36 -3.23 -19.89 17.19
N SER A 37 -1.90 -19.80 17.11
CA SER A 37 -1.21 -18.98 16.11
C SER A 37 -1.50 -19.45 14.68
N THR A 38 -1.65 -20.76 14.49
CA THR A 38 -1.96 -21.37 13.18
C THR A 38 -3.33 -20.93 12.66
N ILE A 39 -4.32 -20.73 13.53
CA ILE A 39 -5.63 -20.17 13.17
C ILE A 39 -5.46 -18.71 12.72
N LEU A 40 -4.73 -17.90 13.48
CA LEU A 40 -4.47 -16.50 13.13
C LEU A 40 -3.70 -16.37 11.82
N ASP A 41 -2.71 -17.24 11.58
CA ASP A 41 -1.97 -17.32 10.32
C ASP A 41 -2.90 -17.60 9.13
N ALA A 42 -3.93 -18.46 9.32
CA ALA A 42 -4.91 -18.75 8.27
C ALA A 42 -5.82 -17.55 7.98
N VAL A 43 -6.27 -16.86 9.02
CA VAL A 43 -7.09 -15.63 8.89
C VAL A 43 -6.27 -14.54 8.19
N GLN A 44 -5.00 -14.37 8.58
CA GLN A 44 -4.09 -13.44 7.93
C GLN A 44 -3.91 -13.78 6.46
N PHE A 45 -3.65 -15.06 6.15
CA PHE A 45 -3.48 -15.52 4.78
C PHE A 45 -4.74 -15.26 3.93
N ALA A 46 -5.93 -15.56 4.43
CA ALA A 46 -7.18 -15.34 3.70
C ALA A 46 -7.49 -13.85 3.44
N LEU A 47 -7.12 -12.96 4.38
CA LEU A 47 -7.35 -11.50 4.26
C LEU A 47 -6.28 -10.79 3.41
N VAL A 48 -5.03 -11.23 3.46
CA VAL A 48 -3.92 -10.63 2.70
C VAL A 48 -3.85 -11.22 1.29
N GLY A 49 -4.23 -12.48 1.15
CA GLY A 49 -4.25 -13.23 -0.09
C GLY A 49 -2.88 -13.65 -0.62
N GLY A 50 -1.74 -13.16 -0.11
CA GLY A 50 -0.44 -13.41 -0.72
C GLY A 50 0.56 -14.16 0.17
N GLN A 51 1.19 -15.22 -0.35
CA GLN A 51 2.25 -15.96 0.36
C GLN A 51 3.46 -15.08 0.73
N ARG A 52 3.80 -14.08 -0.10
CA ARG A 52 4.97 -13.19 0.13
C ARG A 52 4.74 -12.14 1.20
N ASP A 53 3.49 -11.75 1.40
CA ASP A 53 3.10 -10.68 2.33
C ASP A 53 2.69 -11.22 3.71
N VAL A 54 2.46 -12.53 3.83
CA VAL A 54 2.08 -13.17 5.10
C VAL A 54 3.33 -13.50 5.90
N ARG A 55 3.44 -12.93 7.08
CA ARG A 55 4.44 -13.31 8.09
C ARG A 55 3.88 -14.44 8.94
N PHE A 56 4.07 -15.67 8.49
CA PHE A 56 3.76 -16.84 9.29
C PHE A 56 4.57 -16.82 10.59
N ASN A 57 3.92 -17.12 11.71
CA ASN A 57 4.55 -17.01 13.03
C ASN A 57 5.80 -17.92 13.16
N GLN A 58 6.94 -17.35 13.54
CA GLN A 58 8.23 -18.05 13.68
C GLN A 58 8.44 -18.71 15.05
N ALA A 59 7.57 -18.45 16.03
CA ALA A 59 7.86 -18.73 17.45
C ALA A 59 7.82 -20.21 17.87
N ALA A 60 7.52 -21.17 17.00
CA ALA A 60 7.35 -22.58 17.41
C ALA A 60 8.20 -23.62 16.65
N LEU A 61 9.04 -23.24 15.69
CA LEU A 61 9.93 -24.17 14.99
C LEU A 61 11.34 -23.56 14.86
N SER A 62 12.31 -24.24 15.44
CA SER A 62 13.74 -23.92 15.41
C SER A 62 14.25 -23.88 13.96
N GLY A 63 14.42 -22.68 13.39
CA GLY A 63 15.27 -22.44 12.21
C GLY A 63 14.64 -22.55 10.82
N GLY A 64 13.37 -22.95 10.68
CA GLY A 64 12.71 -23.07 9.37
C GLY A 64 11.88 -21.84 8.97
N LYS A 65 12.03 -21.34 7.72
CA LYS A 65 11.05 -20.41 7.12
C LYS A 65 9.76 -21.19 6.83
N ARG A 66 8.71 -20.97 7.63
CA ARG A 66 7.39 -21.55 7.33
C ARG A 66 6.90 -21.07 5.97
N THR A 67 6.40 -21.99 5.16
CA THR A 67 5.88 -21.72 3.81
C THR A 67 4.42 -22.13 3.75
N LEU A 68 3.69 -21.63 2.75
CA LEU A 68 2.30 -22.05 2.54
C LEU A 68 2.19 -23.57 2.36
N ALA A 69 3.16 -24.17 1.66
CA ALA A 69 3.29 -25.62 1.51
C ALA A 69 3.42 -26.33 2.87
N SER A 70 4.19 -25.76 3.81
CA SER A 70 4.38 -26.37 5.12
C SER A 70 3.14 -26.33 6.01
N TYR A 71 2.28 -25.33 5.85
CA TYR A 71 0.95 -25.35 6.48
C TYR A 71 0.06 -26.41 5.86
N VAL A 72 -0.11 -26.44 4.53
CA VAL A 72 -1.03 -27.40 3.88
C VAL A 72 -0.60 -28.85 4.10
N ARG A 73 0.70 -29.13 3.99
CA ARG A 73 1.26 -30.47 4.21
C ARG A 73 1.40 -30.84 5.68
N GLY A 74 1.28 -29.86 6.58
CA GLY A 74 1.43 -30.04 8.03
C GLY A 74 2.85 -30.46 8.42
N GLU A 75 3.81 -29.55 8.29
CA GLU A 75 5.19 -29.80 8.70
C GLU A 75 5.29 -30.07 10.21
N LEU A 76 5.88 -31.21 10.55
CA LEU A 76 6.15 -31.67 11.90
C LEU A 76 7.65 -31.45 12.19
N GLY A 77 7.97 -30.88 13.35
CA GLY A 77 9.35 -30.57 13.73
C GLY A 77 10.17 -31.77 14.25
N THR A 78 9.85 -32.99 13.83
CA THR A 78 10.40 -34.23 14.42
C THR A 78 11.11 -35.09 13.36
N GLU A 79 12.22 -35.74 13.74
CA GLU A 79 13.19 -36.41 12.84
C GLU A 79 12.71 -37.69 12.12
N GLY A 80 11.42 -38.02 12.15
CA GLY A 80 10.88 -39.22 11.49
C GLY A 80 10.06 -38.90 10.23
N GLN A 81 8.95 -38.19 10.40
CA GLN A 81 8.03 -37.83 9.33
C GLN A 81 7.90 -36.30 9.29
N ARG A 82 8.63 -35.67 8.38
CA ARG A 82 8.72 -34.20 8.30
C ARG A 82 7.37 -33.54 7.98
N TYR A 83 6.49 -34.21 7.26
CA TYR A 83 5.16 -33.69 6.92
C TYR A 83 4.10 -34.74 7.23
N LEU A 84 2.95 -34.28 7.75
CA LEU A 84 1.78 -35.12 7.98
C LEU A 84 1.19 -35.64 6.65
N ARG A 85 1.34 -34.87 5.56
CA ARG A 85 0.75 -35.16 4.25
C ARG A 85 1.78 -35.05 3.11
N GLY A 86 1.63 -35.90 2.09
CA GLY A 86 2.35 -35.82 0.81
C GLY A 86 1.80 -34.69 -0.05
N ASP A 87 1.36 -35.01 -1.28
CA ASP A 87 0.53 -34.11 -2.08
C ASP A 87 -0.82 -33.89 -1.40
N ALA A 88 -1.17 -32.62 -1.15
CA ALA A 88 -2.37 -32.28 -0.40
C ALA A 88 -2.99 -30.97 -0.87
N THR A 89 -4.33 -30.95 -0.90
CA THR A 89 -5.11 -29.73 -1.07
C THR A 89 -5.56 -29.23 0.30
N GLY A 90 -5.35 -27.94 0.56
CA GLY A 90 -5.81 -27.23 1.75
C GLY A 90 -6.81 -26.14 1.40
N VAL A 91 -7.62 -25.76 2.38
CA VAL A 91 -8.60 -24.67 2.26
C VAL A 91 -8.50 -23.77 3.47
N ALA A 92 -8.43 -22.47 3.23
CA ALA A 92 -8.60 -21.43 4.25
C ALA A 92 -9.65 -20.43 3.76
N ALA A 93 -10.80 -20.39 4.43
CA ALA A 93 -11.91 -19.51 4.06
C ALA A 93 -12.54 -18.83 5.26
N LEU A 94 -13.07 -17.63 5.01
CA LEU A 94 -13.69 -16.76 6.00
C LEU A 94 -15.10 -16.39 5.52
N GLU A 95 -16.08 -16.58 6.39
CA GLU A 95 -17.46 -16.13 6.17
C GLU A 95 -17.70 -14.85 6.95
N PHE A 96 -18.28 -13.86 6.29
CA PHE A 96 -18.68 -12.60 6.88
C PHE A 96 -20.17 -12.36 6.69
N LYS A 97 -20.83 -11.92 7.76
CA LYS A 97 -22.19 -11.41 7.75
C LYS A 97 -22.20 -9.90 7.50
N ASN A 98 -23.01 -9.48 6.54
CA ASN A 98 -23.24 -8.07 6.22
C ASN A 98 -24.33 -7.48 7.13
N PRO A 99 -24.41 -6.13 7.22
CA PRO A 99 -25.43 -5.47 8.03
C PRO A 99 -26.87 -5.75 7.56
N ASP A 100 -27.06 -6.02 6.27
CA ASP A 100 -28.33 -6.39 5.64
C ASP A 100 -28.74 -7.84 5.91
N GLY A 101 -27.95 -8.59 6.69
CA GLY A 101 -28.19 -10.00 7.01
C GLY A 101 -27.68 -11.00 5.96
N THR A 102 -27.20 -10.53 4.81
CA THR A 102 -26.59 -11.41 3.79
C THR A 102 -25.20 -11.87 4.21
N PHE A 103 -24.75 -12.98 3.64
CA PHE A 103 -23.40 -13.51 3.88
C PHE A 103 -22.53 -13.34 2.64
N PHE A 104 -21.24 -13.14 2.84
CA PHE A 104 -20.24 -13.38 1.79
C PHE A 104 -19.12 -14.22 2.36
N THR A 105 -18.64 -15.16 1.55
CA THR A 105 -17.53 -16.03 1.91
C THR A 105 -16.39 -15.78 0.95
N HIS A 106 -15.17 -15.68 1.45
CA HIS A 106 -13.99 -15.62 0.60
C HIS A 106 -12.89 -16.51 1.17
N GLY A 107 -11.94 -16.90 0.33
CA GLY A 107 -10.85 -17.75 0.78
C GLY A 107 -9.96 -18.19 -0.37
N ALA A 108 -9.12 -19.17 -0.08
CA ALA A 108 -8.29 -19.81 -1.08
C ALA A 108 -8.28 -21.33 -0.92
N VAL A 109 -8.19 -22.00 -2.06
CA VAL A 109 -7.85 -23.42 -2.18
C VAL A 109 -6.39 -23.48 -2.62
N ILE A 110 -5.61 -24.33 -1.96
CA ILE A 110 -4.15 -24.42 -2.11
C ILE A 110 -3.76 -25.86 -2.38
N ASP A 111 -3.09 -26.13 -3.50
CA ASP A 111 -2.47 -27.42 -3.75
C ASP A 111 -0.98 -27.35 -3.41
N ALA A 112 -0.54 -28.16 -2.45
CA ALA A 112 0.84 -28.28 -2.05
C ALA A 112 1.38 -29.67 -2.42
N TYR A 113 2.66 -29.72 -2.76
CA TYR A 113 3.24 -30.88 -3.44
C TYR A 113 4.46 -31.42 -2.71
N GLU A 114 4.65 -32.73 -2.83
CA GLU A 114 5.74 -33.47 -2.21
C GLU A 114 7.10 -33.15 -2.82
N ASP A 115 7.11 -32.96 -4.14
CA ASP A 115 8.28 -32.63 -4.97
C ASP A 115 8.90 -31.25 -4.68
N GLY A 116 8.28 -30.45 -3.80
CA GLY A 116 8.76 -29.15 -3.38
C GLY A 116 8.48 -28.02 -4.36
N ARG A 117 7.66 -28.24 -5.41
CA ARG A 117 7.23 -27.15 -6.29
C ARG A 117 6.37 -26.13 -5.53
N SER A 118 6.31 -24.91 -6.07
CA SER A 118 5.50 -23.85 -5.46
C SER A 118 4.02 -24.25 -5.41
N PRO A 119 3.29 -23.96 -4.32
CA PRO A 119 1.88 -24.27 -4.23
C PRO A 119 1.07 -23.54 -5.31
N ASP A 120 0.10 -24.24 -5.89
CA ASP A 120 -0.91 -23.59 -6.72
C ASP A 120 -2.00 -23.02 -5.81
N VAL A 121 -2.44 -21.79 -6.07
CA VAL A 121 -3.44 -21.12 -5.25
C VAL A 121 -4.56 -20.56 -6.13
N THR A 122 -5.79 -20.91 -5.77
CA THR A 122 -6.99 -20.38 -6.39
C THR A 122 -7.82 -19.68 -5.31
N TYR A 123 -8.05 -18.38 -5.49
CA TYR A 123 -8.88 -17.59 -4.59
C TYR A 123 -10.32 -17.57 -5.07
N PHE A 124 -11.26 -17.37 -4.14
CA PHE A 124 -12.66 -17.27 -4.48
C PHE A 124 -13.39 -16.26 -3.59
N ILE A 125 -14.48 -15.73 -4.13
CA ILE A 125 -15.44 -14.91 -3.40
C ILE A 125 -16.84 -15.39 -3.80
N VAL A 126 -17.64 -15.80 -2.82
CA VAL A 126 -19.05 -16.13 -2.98
C VAL A 126 -19.90 -15.07 -2.28
N HIS A 127 -20.83 -14.49 -3.02
CA HIS A 127 -21.75 -13.47 -2.57
C HIS A 127 -23.12 -14.07 -2.26
N ASN A 128 -23.78 -13.55 -1.22
CA ASN A 128 -25.15 -13.89 -0.80
C ASN A 128 -25.38 -15.37 -0.52
N ALA A 129 -24.33 -16.09 -0.11
CA ALA A 129 -24.42 -17.49 0.32
C ALA A 129 -23.62 -17.71 1.59
N SER A 130 -24.17 -18.52 2.50
CA SER A 130 -23.44 -19.03 3.66
C SER A 130 -22.45 -20.11 3.20
N LEU A 131 -21.33 -20.21 3.92
CA LEU A 131 -20.31 -21.22 3.72
C LEU A 131 -20.93 -22.61 3.62
N ASN A 132 -20.65 -23.30 2.52
CA ASN A 132 -21.11 -24.65 2.26
C ASN A 132 -19.93 -25.58 1.94
N ASP A 133 -19.84 -26.68 2.69
CA ASP A 133 -18.78 -27.67 2.50
C ASP A 133 -18.83 -28.34 1.11
N SER A 134 -20.01 -28.44 0.48
CA SER A 134 -20.16 -28.97 -0.88
C SER A 134 -19.41 -28.17 -1.95
N TRP A 135 -18.89 -26.99 -1.64
CA TRP A 135 -18.01 -26.24 -2.53
C TRP A 135 -16.61 -26.86 -2.63
N PHE A 136 -16.15 -27.57 -1.60
CA PHE A 136 -14.77 -28.03 -1.49
C PHE A 136 -14.61 -29.54 -1.68
N PHE A 137 -15.65 -30.34 -1.43
CA PHE A 137 -15.57 -31.80 -1.47
C PHE A 137 -16.19 -32.41 -2.75
N LYS A 138 -15.44 -33.28 -3.44
CA LYS A 138 -15.91 -34.17 -4.52
C LYS A 138 -16.78 -35.29 -3.92
N THR A 139 -16.23 -35.93 -2.89
CA THR A 139 -16.81 -36.99 -2.07
C THR A 139 -16.38 -36.76 -0.62
N PRO A 140 -17.02 -37.38 0.39
CA PRO A 140 -16.59 -37.24 1.77
C PRO A 140 -15.11 -37.58 1.93
N GLY A 141 -14.30 -36.60 2.38
CA GLY A 141 -12.86 -36.75 2.56
C GLY A 141 -11.99 -36.46 1.32
N GLN A 142 -12.57 -36.28 0.13
CA GLN A 142 -11.81 -35.95 -1.09
C GLN A 142 -12.09 -34.53 -1.56
N LEU A 143 -11.06 -33.68 -1.51
CA LEU A 143 -11.15 -32.29 -1.94
C LEU A 143 -11.05 -32.11 -3.45
N PHE A 144 -11.65 -31.04 -3.95
CA PHE A 144 -11.32 -30.50 -5.26
C PHE A 144 -9.94 -29.85 -5.22
N ASP A 145 -9.03 -30.31 -6.08
CA ASP A 145 -7.82 -29.57 -6.44
C ASP A 145 -8.18 -28.19 -7.02
N THR A 146 -7.22 -27.27 -7.07
CA THR A 146 -7.41 -25.89 -7.52
C THR A 146 -8.09 -25.76 -8.89
N ARG A 147 -7.78 -26.66 -9.83
CA ARG A 147 -8.34 -26.64 -11.20
C ARG A 147 -9.77 -27.15 -11.23
N ALA A 148 -10.02 -28.27 -10.55
CA ALA A 148 -11.35 -28.87 -10.46
C ALA A 148 -12.29 -27.99 -9.61
N PHE A 149 -11.77 -27.34 -8.57
CA PHE A 149 -12.51 -26.40 -7.72
C PHE A 149 -13.03 -25.22 -8.54
N LYS A 150 -12.17 -24.63 -9.38
CA LYS A 150 -12.58 -23.54 -10.29
C LYS A 150 -13.78 -23.95 -11.14
N ARG A 151 -13.69 -25.09 -11.82
CA ARG A 151 -14.76 -25.61 -12.69
C ARG A 151 -16.02 -25.96 -11.90
N HIS A 152 -15.85 -26.55 -10.71
CA HIS A 152 -16.97 -26.93 -9.84
C HIS A 152 -17.73 -25.70 -9.37
N LEU A 153 -17.04 -24.72 -8.81
CA LEU A 153 -17.67 -23.52 -8.26
C LEU A 153 -18.32 -22.64 -9.34
N GLU A 154 -17.75 -22.57 -10.54
CA GLU A 154 -18.35 -21.88 -11.69
C GLU A 154 -19.66 -22.54 -12.17
N ASN A 155 -19.78 -23.87 -12.05
CA ASN A 155 -20.97 -24.63 -12.46
C ASN A 155 -21.92 -24.95 -11.28
N PHE A 156 -21.54 -24.61 -10.06
CA PHE A 156 -22.32 -24.94 -8.87
C PHE A 156 -23.62 -24.14 -8.84
N ALA A 157 -24.75 -24.82 -8.63
CA ALA A 157 -26.05 -24.18 -8.50
C ALA A 157 -26.13 -23.44 -7.16
N LEU A 158 -25.80 -22.15 -7.19
CA LEU A 158 -25.89 -21.26 -6.04
C LEU A 158 -27.36 -20.84 -5.79
N PRO A 159 -27.69 -20.42 -4.54
CA PRO A 159 -28.99 -19.85 -4.22
C PRO A 159 -29.37 -18.68 -5.14
N PRO A 160 -30.67 -18.36 -5.29
CA PRO A 160 -31.10 -17.19 -6.05
C PRO A 160 -30.44 -15.91 -5.48
N ASN A 161 -29.94 -15.04 -6.38
CA ASN A 161 -29.16 -13.83 -6.08
C ASN A 161 -27.76 -14.05 -5.49
N ALA A 162 -27.28 -15.30 -5.40
CA ALA A 162 -25.88 -15.58 -5.09
C ALA A 162 -25.03 -15.64 -6.36
N SER A 163 -23.77 -15.26 -6.23
CA SER A 163 -22.78 -15.35 -7.32
C SER A 163 -21.43 -15.74 -6.75
N ALA A 164 -20.70 -16.59 -7.47
CA ALA A 164 -19.32 -16.92 -7.13
C ALA A 164 -18.37 -16.38 -8.21
N ARG A 165 -17.20 -15.95 -7.78
CA ARG A 165 -16.08 -15.58 -8.64
C ARG A 165 -14.83 -16.27 -8.16
N VAL A 166 -14.07 -16.78 -9.12
CA VAL A 166 -12.80 -17.47 -8.89
C VAL A 166 -11.67 -16.67 -9.52
N PHE A 167 -10.57 -16.54 -8.80
CA PHE A 167 -9.42 -15.74 -9.19
C PHE A 167 -8.14 -16.58 -9.09
N THR A 168 -7.34 -16.58 -10.14
CA THR A 168 -6.00 -17.20 -10.13
C THR A 168 -4.91 -16.17 -9.84
N ARG A 169 -5.18 -14.89 -10.12
CA ARG A 169 -4.27 -13.78 -9.83
C ARG A 169 -4.64 -13.12 -8.50
N LEU A 170 -3.61 -12.91 -7.68
CA LEU A 170 -3.76 -12.29 -6.37
C LEU A 170 -4.24 -10.83 -6.46
N GLU A 171 -3.72 -10.05 -7.40
CA GLU A 171 -4.04 -8.63 -7.55
C GLU A 171 -5.54 -8.43 -7.82
N ASP A 172 -6.09 -9.19 -8.77
CA ASP A 172 -7.52 -9.18 -9.10
C ASP A 172 -8.38 -9.55 -7.88
N TYR A 173 -8.00 -10.63 -7.18
CA TYR A 173 -8.69 -11.04 -5.95
C TYR A 173 -8.66 -9.94 -4.88
N ARG A 174 -7.50 -9.30 -4.65
CA ARG A 174 -7.35 -8.23 -3.65
C ARG A 174 -8.26 -7.05 -3.95
N VAL A 175 -8.31 -6.59 -5.19
CA VAL A 175 -9.20 -5.48 -5.59
C VAL A 175 -10.66 -5.83 -5.29
N HIS A 176 -11.11 -7.04 -5.64
CA HIS A 176 -12.49 -7.46 -5.36
C HIS A 176 -12.77 -7.64 -3.86
N LEU A 177 -11.82 -8.20 -3.11
CA LEU A 177 -11.95 -8.40 -1.67
C LEU A 177 -12.00 -7.06 -0.91
N LEU A 178 -11.08 -6.13 -1.20
CA LEU A 178 -11.02 -4.82 -0.55
C LEU A 178 -12.27 -3.99 -0.86
N ASN A 179 -12.74 -4.03 -2.11
CA ASN A 179 -14.03 -3.46 -2.49
C ASN A 179 -15.17 -4.06 -1.66
N ARG A 180 -15.19 -5.39 -1.49
CA ARG A 180 -16.21 -6.05 -0.68
C ARG A 180 -16.12 -5.70 0.80
N LEU A 181 -14.92 -5.58 1.37
CA LEU A 181 -14.72 -5.25 2.78
C LEU A 181 -15.10 -3.79 3.11
N GLY A 182 -15.21 -2.92 2.11
CA GLY A 182 -15.72 -1.56 2.26
C GLY A 182 -14.89 -0.52 1.54
N GLN A 183 -14.46 -0.81 0.30
CA GLN A 183 -13.57 0.06 -0.48
C GLN A 183 -12.29 0.42 0.26
N LEU A 184 -11.66 -0.58 0.87
CA LEU A 184 -10.41 -0.41 1.60
C LEU A 184 -9.26 -0.10 0.63
N LYS A 185 -8.29 0.71 1.07
CA LYS A 185 -7.07 1.04 0.31
C LYS A 185 -6.15 -0.18 0.22
N ASP A 186 -5.29 -0.22 -0.81
CA ASP A 186 -4.31 -1.31 -1.02
C ASP A 186 -3.27 -1.46 0.11
N SER A 187 -3.13 -0.45 0.98
CA SER A 187 -2.30 -0.51 2.19
C SER A 187 -2.92 -1.35 3.31
N PHE A 188 -4.20 -1.71 3.23
CA PHE A 188 -4.90 -2.46 4.27
C PHE A 188 -4.28 -3.82 4.61
N PRO A 189 -3.93 -4.69 3.63
CA PRO A 189 -3.26 -5.96 3.92
C PRO A 189 -1.95 -5.79 4.70
N ALA A 190 -1.15 -4.77 4.40
CA ALA A 190 0.07 -4.47 5.14
C ALA A 190 -0.22 -4.10 6.60
N LYS A 191 -1.31 -3.37 6.86
CA LYS A 191 -1.77 -3.06 8.23
C LYS A 191 -2.20 -4.31 8.99
N ILE A 192 -2.89 -5.26 8.34
CA ILE A 192 -3.25 -6.55 8.95
C ILE A 192 -2.01 -7.35 9.35
N VAL A 193 -1.03 -7.47 8.45
CA VAL A 193 0.23 -8.19 8.71
C VAL A 193 0.98 -7.56 9.88
N LYS A 194 1.06 -6.22 9.92
CA LYS A 194 1.70 -5.49 11.01
C LYS A 194 0.94 -5.65 12.34
N GLY A 195 -0.39 -5.60 12.31
CA GLY A 195 -1.23 -5.73 13.52
C GLY A 195 -1.24 -7.13 14.13
N LEU A 196 -1.10 -8.17 13.31
CA LEU A 196 -0.99 -9.57 13.76
C LEU A 196 0.44 -9.97 14.10
N ALA A 197 1.44 -9.26 13.59
CA ALA A 197 2.81 -9.44 14.00
C ALA A 197 2.95 -9.00 15.47
N PHE A 198 3.08 -9.98 16.37
CA PHE A 198 3.51 -9.77 17.76
C PHE A 198 4.99 -9.33 17.79
N SER A 199 5.29 -8.17 17.23
CA SER A 199 6.54 -7.48 17.53
C SER A 199 6.32 -6.71 18.82
N PRO A 200 7.11 -6.96 19.88
CA PRO A 200 7.02 -6.16 21.09
C PRO A 200 7.17 -4.68 20.70
N LEU A 201 6.20 -3.87 21.11
CA LEU A 201 6.15 -2.44 20.84
C LEU A 201 7.29 -1.76 21.61
N THR A 202 8.50 -1.83 21.08
CA THR A 202 9.68 -1.19 21.68
C THR A 202 9.63 0.33 21.54
N ASP A 203 8.92 0.86 20.54
CA ASP A 203 8.79 2.29 20.32
C ASP A 203 7.37 2.69 19.86
N ILE A 204 6.71 3.50 20.70
CA ILE A 204 5.37 4.05 20.45
C ILE A 204 5.38 4.99 19.24
N ARG A 205 6.49 5.69 18.97
CA ARG A 205 6.58 6.64 17.85
C ARG A 205 6.55 5.90 16.51
N SER A 206 7.32 4.82 16.41
CA SER A 206 7.27 3.88 15.29
C SER A 206 5.88 3.27 15.10
N PHE A 207 5.13 3.03 16.17
CA PHE A 207 3.73 2.58 16.08
C PHE A 207 2.82 3.67 15.49
N VAL A 208 2.86 4.90 16.03
CA VAL A 208 2.04 6.00 15.51
C VAL A 208 2.33 6.27 14.04
N HIS A 209 3.62 6.29 13.66
CA HIS A 209 4.04 6.57 12.29
C HIS A 209 3.70 5.45 11.29
N ASN A 210 3.74 4.18 11.71
CA ASN A 210 3.48 3.04 10.83
C ASN A 210 2.03 2.54 10.83
N TYR A 211 1.24 2.85 11.87
CA TYR A 211 -0.10 2.28 12.09
C TYR A 211 -1.22 3.33 12.07
N LEU A 212 -0.97 4.54 12.56
CA LEU A 212 -1.97 5.62 12.64
C LEU A 212 -1.84 6.65 11.53
N LEU A 213 -0.62 7.07 11.20
CA LEU A 213 -0.38 7.99 10.09
C LEU A 213 -0.61 7.29 8.75
N GLU A 214 -1.39 7.92 7.88
CA GLU A 214 -1.43 7.53 6.47
C GLU A 214 -0.03 7.75 5.88
N GLU A 215 0.44 6.79 5.07
CA GLU A 215 1.68 6.91 4.30
C GLU A 215 1.52 8.04 3.28
N ASN A 216 1.58 9.29 3.72
CA ASN A 216 1.92 10.38 2.84
C ASN A 216 3.40 10.19 2.54
N LEU A 217 3.66 9.63 1.36
CA LEU A 217 4.92 9.71 0.65
C LEU A 217 5.23 11.20 0.44
N LEU A 218 5.68 11.87 1.49
CA LEU A 218 6.40 13.13 1.38
C LEU A 218 7.68 12.76 0.66
N ASP A 219 7.69 12.94 -0.65
CA ASP A 219 8.87 12.74 -1.47
C ASP A 219 9.86 13.86 -1.14
N VAL A 220 10.68 13.59 -0.12
CA VAL A 220 11.67 14.53 0.42
C VAL A 220 12.61 15.00 -0.69
N LYS A 221 12.84 14.19 -1.73
CA LYS A 221 13.68 14.57 -2.87
C LYS A 221 13.04 15.65 -3.74
N THR A 222 11.75 15.55 -4.05
CA THR A 222 11.05 16.61 -4.79
C THR A 222 10.97 17.90 -3.98
N LEU A 223 10.71 17.80 -2.67
CA LEU A 223 10.71 18.98 -1.79
C LEU A 223 12.10 19.64 -1.69
N GLN A 224 13.17 18.84 -1.60
CA GLN A 224 14.55 19.37 -1.62
C GLN A 224 14.87 20.06 -2.95
N ALA A 225 14.53 19.44 -4.08
CA ALA A 225 14.73 20.04 -5.41
C ALA A 225 13.94 21.34 -5.58
N GLN A 226 12.69 21.40 -5.09
CA GLN A 226 11.88 22.62 -5.07
C GLN A 226 12.52 23.71 -4.21
N LEU A 227 13.07 23.34 -3.04
CA LEU A 227 13.71 24.29 -2.14
C LEU A 227 15.02 24.86 -2.72
N GLU A 228 15.83 24.04 -3.40
CA GLU A 228 17.01 24.50 -4.13
C GLU A 228 16.64 25.44 -5.29
N THR A 229 15.57 25.11 -6.01
CA THR A 229 15.05 25.96 -7.10
C THR A 229 14.60 27.32 -6.58
N LEU A 230 13.90 27.36 -5.43
CA LEU A 230 13.47 28.62 -4.81
C LEU A 230 14.67 29.47 -4.37
N ARG A 231 15.70 28.87 -3.78
CA ARG A 231 16.94 29.58 -3.41
C ARG A 231 17.67 30.16 -4.63
N HIS A 232 17.67 29.42 -5.74
CA HIS A 232 18.23 29.93 -7.00
C HIS A 232 17.46 31.15 -7.50
N PHE A 233 16.12 31.12 -7.45
CA PHE A 233 15.30 32.27 -7.83
C PHE A 233 15.49 33.48 -6.92
N GLU A 234 15.68 33.28 -5.61
CA GLU A 234 16.01 34.39 -4.70
C GLU A 234 17.35 35.04 -5.08
N SER A 235 18.38 34.24 -5.37
CA SER A 235 19.68 34.75 -5.82
C SER A 235 19.57 35.51 -7.14
N LEU A 236 18.80 34.99 -8.10
CA LEU A 236 18.58 35.64 -9.39
C LEU A 236 17.83 36.96 -9.21
N ALA A 237 16.81 36.99 -8.36
CA ALA A 237 16.04 38.19 -8.05
C ALA A 237 16.91 39.27 -7.38
N ALA A 238 17.86 38.87 -6.53
CA ALA A 238 18.82 39.79 -5.92
C ALA A 238 19.77 40.41 -6.97
N ASP A 239 20.37 39.59 -7.85
CA ASP A 239 21.25 40.08 -8.94
C ASP A 239 20.49 41.00 -9.91
N VAL A 240 19.24 40.65 -10.27
CA VAL A 240 18.40 41.51 -11.11
C VAL A 240 18.10 42.85 -10.44
N ARG A 241 17.82 42.88 -9.14
CA ARG A 241 17.63 44.14 -8.40
C ARG A 241 18.89 45.01 -8.42
N GLU A 242 20.06 44.41 -8.19
CA GLU A 242 21.33 45.15 -8.22
C GLU A 242 21.63 45.74 -9.61
N ARG A 243 21.28 45.02 -10.68
CA ARG A 243 21.37 45.52 -12.06
C ARG A 243 20.41 46.66 -12.33
N ILE A 244 19.17 46.58 -11.84
CA ILE A 244 18.19 47.68 -11.96
C ILE A 244 18.72 48.93 -11.26
N ASP A 245 19.26 48.80 -10.04
CA ASP A 245 19.83 49.93 -9.29
C ASP A 245 21.06 50.53 -9.98
N SER A 246 21.85 49.69 -10.64
CA SER A 246 23.01 50.15 -11.42
C SER A 246 22.59 50.89 -12.69
N LEU A 247 21.54 50.41 -13.38
CA LEU A 247 20.97 51.08 -14.55
C LEU A 247 20.33 52.42 -14.19
N ALA A 248 19.62 52.49 -13.07
CA ALA A 248 19.05 53.74 -12.56
C ALA A 248 20.13 54.81 -12.34
N ARG A 249 21.27 54.42 -11.76
CA ARG A 249 22.43 55.32 -11.58
C ARG A 249 22.99 55.84 -12.91
N ILE A 250 23.06 54.98 -13.94
CA ILE A 250 23.51 55.40 -15.27
C ILE A 250 22.52 56.38 -15.90
N GLU A 251 21.22 56.14 -15.74
CA GLU A 251 20.17 57.02 -16.25
C GLU A 251 20.24 58.42 -15.60
N ASP A 252 20.50 58.49 -14.30
CA ASP A 252 20.69 59.76 -13.59
C ASP A 252 21.93 60.52 -14.06
N LEU A 253 23.06 59.82 -14.26
CA LEU A 253 24.27 60.41 -14.84
C LEU A 253 24.04 60.93 -16.27
N ASP A 254 23.23 60.25 -17.08
CA ASP A 254 22.92 60.73 -18.43
C ASP A 254 22.01 61.97 -18.38
N LYS A 255 21.04 62.03 -17.46
CA LYS A 255 20.24 63.24 -17.21
C LYS A 255 21.12 64.43 -16.81
N GLU A 256 22.08 64.22 -15.91
CA GLU A 256 23.06 65.25 -15.54
C GLU A 256 23.92 65.69 -16.72
N ARG A 257 24.42 64.74 -17.51
CA ARG A 257 25.21 65.03 -18.72
C ARG A 257 24.42 65.88 -19.72
N LEU A 258 23.14 65.56 -19.95
CA LEU A 258 22.25 66.33 -20.83
C LEU A 258 22.02 67.75 -20.28
N ALA A 259 21.80 67.91 -18.97
CA ALA A 259 21.64 69.21 -18.34
C ALA A 259 22.92 70.07 -18.46
N ASN A 260 24.09 69.48 -18.22
CA ASN A 260 25.38 70.15 -18.38
C ASN A 260 25.65 70.54 -19.83
N ARG A 261 25.29 69.68 -20.80
CA ARG A 261 25.39 70.00 -22.23
C ARG A 261 24.52 71.20 -22.60
N ARG A 262 23.27 71.26 -22.11
CA ARG A 262 22.37 72.42 -22.31
C ARG A 262 22.97 73.69 -21.72
N ARG A 263 23.42 73.65 -20.45
CA ARG A 263 24.08 74.80 -19.79
C ARG A 263 25.30 75.29 -20.58
N ARG A 264 26.13 74.38 -21.09
CA ARG A 264 27.31 74.75 -21.88
C ARG A 264 26.95 75.49 -23.17
N ILE A 265 25.91 75.02 -23.88
CA ILE A 265 25.41 75.68 -25.09
C ILE A 265 24.89 77.08 -24.74
N THR A 266 24.06 77.21 -23.70
CA THR A 266 23.52 78.50 -23.26
C THR A 266 24.63 79.47 -22.85
N ASN A 267 25.59 79.04 -22.04
CA ASN A 267 26.70 79.89 -21.59
C ASN A 267 27.60 80.32 -22.76
N THR A 268 27.82 79.43 -23.74
CA THR A 268 28.61 79.75 -24.94
C THR A 268 27.88 80.79 -25.81
N TYR A 269 26.56 80.67 -25.94
CA TYR A 269 25.75 81.67 -26.64
C TYR A 269 25.81 83.03 -25.93
N VAL A 270 25.62 83.06 -24.61
CA VAL A 270 25.70 84.30 -23.81
C VAL A 270 27.08 84.95 -23.92
N ALA A 271 28.16 84.17 -23.81
CA ALA A 271 29.52 84.69 -23.94
C ALA A 271 29.80 85.29 -25.32
N ARG A 272 29.36 84.62 -26.39
CA ARG A 272 29.51 85.15 -27.76
C ARG A 272 28.69 86.42 -27.97
N ARG A 273 27.48 86.50 -27.40
CA ARG A 273 26.65 87.70 -27.47
C ARG A 273 27.27 88.87 -26.71
N ALA A 274 27.78 88.64 -25.51
CA ALA A 274 28.49 89.65 -24.75
C ALA A 274 29.74 90.17 -25.48
N GLN A 275 30.50 89.29 -26.15
CA GLN A 275 31.64 89.70 -27.00
C GLN A 275 31.19 90.56 -28.19
N ALA A 276 30.08 90.19 -28.84
CA ALA A 276 29.52 90.98 -29.93
C ALA A 276 29.03 92.36 -29.46
N ASP A 277 28.41 92.43 -28.29
CA ASP A 277 27.94 93.69 -27.69
C ASP A 277 29.11 94.62 -27.34
N VAL A 278 30.20 94.07 -26.77
CA VAL A 278 31.45 94.84 -26.50
C VAL A 278 32.05 95.38 -27.80
N TYR A 279 32.15 94.55 -28.84
CA TYR A 279 32.68 94.95 -30.14
C TYR A 279 31.81 96.04 -30.82
N LEU A 280 30.49 95.99 -30.63
CA LEU A 280 29.57 97.01 -31.14
C LEU A 280 29.71 98.36 -30.42
N ASP A 281 30.02 98.36 -29.12
CA ASP A 281 30.29 99.60 -28.37
C ASP A 281 31.69 100.17 -28.68
N GLU A 282 32.69 99.34 -29.02
CA GLU A 282 34.01 99.81 -29.49
C GLU A 282 33.96 100.47 -30.88
N LEU A 283 32.91 100.23 -31.66
CA LEU A 283 32.71 100.77 -33.01
C LEU A 283 31.93 102.11 -33.04
N LYS A 284 31.41 102.58 -31.91
CA LYS A 284 30.70 103.86 -31.77
C LYS A 284 31.63 104.96 -31.26
#